data_AF-A0A3C1S567-F1
#
_entry.id   AF-A0A3C1S567-F1
#
_cell.length_a   1.000
_cell.length_b   1.000
_cell.length_c   1.000
_cell.angle_alpha   90.00
_cell.angle_beta   90.00
_cell.angle_gamma   90.00
#
_symmetry.space_group_name_H-M   'P 1'
#
loop_
_entity.id
_entity.type
_entity.pdbx_description
1 polymer ?
#
loop_
_entity_poly.entity_id
_entity_poly.type
_entity_poly.pdbx_seq_one_letter_code
_entity_poly.pdbx_strand_id
1 'polypeptide(L)' 'MQYIEISKITENLQMLPTDKLAVVYDFVSYLIERQKAKPQFSEAFQTMMASEAVLQRDWERPEEDAAWENL' A
#
# COMPACT_ATOMS: atom_id res chain seq x y z
N MET A 1 -1.21 20.37 2.14
CA MET A 1 -2.43 19.54 1.96
C MET A 1 -3.62 20.49 1.96
N GLN A 2 -4.49 20.40 0.97
CA GLN A 2 -5.74 21.18 0.99
C GLN A 2 -6.73 20.50 1.94
N TYR A 3 -7.24 21.24 2.90
CA TYR A 3 -8.34 20.80 3.76
C TYR A 3 -9.65 21.06 3.03
N ILE A 4 -10.44 20.00 2.82
CA ILE A 4 -11.78 20.09 2.26
C ILE A 4 -12.76 19.86 3.41
N GLU A 5 -13.72 20.77 3.57
CA GLU A 5 -14.78 20.65 4.57
C GLU A 5 -15.87 19.66 4.11
N ILE A 6 -16.45 18.92 5.07
CA ILE A 6 -17.53 17.96 4.81
C ILE A 6 -18.77 18.65 4.20
N SER A 7 -19.02 19.90 4.58
CA SER A 7 -20.07 20.77 4.02
C SER A 7 -19.96 20.85 2.50
N LYS A 8 -18.77 21.21 1.99
CA LYS A 8 -18.48 21.35 0.56
C LYS A 8 -18.56 20.03 -0.20
N ILE A 9 -18.21 18.91 0.44
CA ILE A 9 -18.40 17.58 -0.14
C ILE A 9 -19.89 17.29 -0.29
N THR A 10 -20.68 17.53 0.74
CA THR A 10 -22.13 17.26 0.77
C THR A 10 -22.86 18.07 -0.30
N GLU A 11 -22.52 19.36 -0.46
CA GLU A 11 -23.07 20.23 -1.51
C GLU A 11 -22.79 19.65 -2.91
N ASN A 12 -21.55 19.19 -3.16
CA ASN A 12 -21.19 18.60 -4.45
C ASN A 12 -21.91 17.27 -4.71
N LEU A 13 -22.13 16.45 -3.66
CA LEU A 13 -22.88 15.19 -3.79
C LEU A 13 -24.34 15.43 -4.17
N GLN A 14 -24.97 16.48 -3.64
CA GLN A 14 -26.37 16.81 -3.96
C GLN A 14 -26.59 17.21 -5.41
N MET A 15 -25.55 17.74 -6.08
CA MET A 15 -25.62 18.15 -7.49
C MET A 15 -25.32 17.01 -8.48
N LEU A 16 -24.88 15.84 -7.99
CA LEU A 16 -24.52 14.72 -8.85
C LEU A 16 -25.75 13.90 -9.26
N PRO A 17 -25.79 13.41 -10.51
CA PRO A 17 -26.81 12.45 -10.92
C PRO A 17 -26.64 11.11 -10.20
N THR A 18 -27.75 10.38 -10.04
CA THR A 18 -27.84 9.18 -9.20
C THR A 18 -26.90 8.05 -9.62
N ASP A 19 -26.63 7.92 -10.92
CA ASP A 19 -25.67 6.96 -11.48
C ASP A 19 -24.25 7.18 -10.94
N LYS A 20 -23.85 8.44 -10.75
CA LYS A 20 -22.54 8.81 -10.20
C LYS A 20 -22.49 8.69 -8.68
N LEU A 21 -23.62 8.86 -7.99
CA LEU A 21 -23.69 8.68 -6.54
C LEU A 21 -23.36 7.24 -6.13
N ALA A 22 -23.78 6.25 -6.92
CA ALA A 22 -23.41 4.85 -6.68
C ALA A 22 -21.89 4.63 -6.74
N VAL A 23 -21.22 5.20 -7.76
CA VAL A 23 -19.75 5.11 -7.90
C VAL A 23 -19.03 5.79 -6.74
N VAL A 24 -19.53 6.94 -6.29
CA VAL A 24 -18.95 7.64 -5.14
C VAL A 24 -19.13 6.83 -3.86
N TYR A 25 -20.30 6.22 -3.66
CA TYR A 25 -20.57 5.36 -2.51
C TYR A 25 -19.62 4.16 -2.48
N ASP A 26 -19.43 3.48 -3.61
CA ASP A 26 -18.51 2.35 -3.72
C ASP A 26 -17.08 2.76 -3.37
N PHE A 27 -16.63 3.91 -3.90
CA PHE A 27 -15.29 4.42 -3.63
C PHE A 27 -15.09 4.79 -2.15
N VAL A 28 -16.05 5.47 -1.53
CA VAL A 28 -15.98 5.82 -0.10
C VAL A 28 -16.00 4.56 0.76
N SER A 29 -16.82 3.57 0.41
CA SER A 29 -16.87 2.27 1.09
C SER A 29 -15.53 1.55 1.04
N TYR A 30 -14.92 1.49 -0.16
CA TYR A 30 -13.56 0.96 -0.33
C TYR A 30 -12.52 1.67 0.53
N LEU A 31 -12.56 3.01 0.60
CA LEU A 31 -11.61 3.76 1.45
C LEU A 31 -11.79 3.44 2.93
N ILE A 32 -13.03 3.33 3.40
CA ILE A 32 -13.34 2.95 4.79
C ILE A 32 -12.82 1.55 5.09
N GLU A 33 -13.08 0.58 4.21
CA GLU A 33 -12.59 -0.79 4.36
C GLU A 33 -11.07 -0.86 4.34
N ARG A 34 -10.43 -0.15 3.41
CA ARG A 34 -8.97 -0.05 3.31
C ARG A 34 -8.35 0.67 4.50
N GLN A 35 -9.03 1.60 5.14
CA GLN A 35 -8.51 2.23 6.35
C GLN A 35 -8.63 1.29 7.56
N LYS A 36 -9.70 0.50 7.63
CA LYS A 36 -9.89 -0.54 8.66
C LYS A 36 -8.92 -1.69 8.52
N ALA A 37 -8.68 -2.12 7.28
CA ALA A 37 -7.58 -2.99 6.94
C ALA A 37 -6.30 -2.19 7.11
N LYS A 38 -5.70 -2.18 8.31
CA LYS A 38 -4.32 -1.72 8.48
C LYS A 38 -3.50 -2.26 7.30
N PRO A 39 -2.52 -1.51 6.75
CA PRO A 39 -1.55 -2.10 5.85
C PRO A 39 -0.72 -3.12 6.63
N GLN A 40 -1.32 -4.27 6.91
CA GLN A 40 -0.61 -5.51 7.10
C GLN A 40 -0.04 -5.77 5.73
N PHE A 41 1.17 -5.25 5.52
CA PHE A 41 2.15 -6.01 4.76
C PHE A 41 1.89 -7.47 5.08
N SER A 42 1.58 -8.26 4.05
CA SER A 42 1.24 -9.66 4.23
C SER A 42 2.30 -10.31 5.10
N GLU A 43 1.94 -11.32 5.88
CA GLU A 43 2.92 -12.06 6.68
C GLU A 43 4.10 -12.52 5.81
N ALA A 44 3.81 -12.94 4.57
CA ALA A 44 4.80 -13.23 3.55
C ALA A 44 5.74 -12.04 3.21
N PHE A 45 5.21 -10.82 3.07
CA PHE A 45 6.03 -9.63 2.84
C PHE A 45 6.91 -9.30 4.06
N GLN A 46 6.36 -9.43 5.27
CA GLN A 46 7.12 -9.23 6.50
C GLN A 46 8.24 -10.26 6.66
N THR A 47 7.96 -11.54 6.37
CA THR A 47 8.96 -12.61 6.36
C THR A 47 10.03 -12.39 5.30
N MET A 48 9.66 -11.93 4.11
CA MET A 48 10.59 -11.59 3.04
C MET A 48 11.55 -10.48 3.49
N MET A 49 11.04 -9.37 4.02
CA MET A 49 11.85 -8.27 4.55
C MET A 49 12.74 -8.71 5.72
N ALA A 50 12.24 -9.56 6.61
CA ALA A 50 13.06 -10.08 7.73
C ALA A 50 14.20 -10.99 7.25
N SER A 51 14.01 -11.67 6.11
CA SER A 51 15.02 -12.55 5.51
C SER A 51 16.13 -11.77 4.79
N GLU A 52 15.88 -10.51 4.41
CA GLU A 52 16.84 -9.64 3.72
C GLU A 52 18.14 -9.46 4.53
N ALA A 53 18.02 -9.18 5.84
CA ALA A 53 19.19 -8.99 6.70
C ALA A 53 20.04 -10.27 6.85
N VAL A 54 19.41 -11.45 6.77
CA VAL A 54 20.10 -12.75 6.83
C VAL A 54 20.79 -13.05 5.51
N LEU A 55 20.10 -12.81 4.40
CA LEU A 55 20.65 -12.97 3.05
C LEU A 55 21.84 -12.04 2.83
N GLN A 56 21.75 -10.78 3.24
CA GLN A 56 22.84 -9.82 3.11
C GLN A 56 24.12 -10.29 3.81
N ARG A 57 24.02 -10.79 5.05
CA ARG A 57 25.16 -11.31 5.82
C ARG A 57 25.87 -12.47 5.10
N ASP A 58 25.10 -13.34 4.48
CA ASP A 58 25.63 -14.56 3.88
C ASP A 58 26.07 -14.33 2.41
N TRP A 59 25.56 -13.28 1.76
CA TRP A 59 25.87 -12.89 0.38
C TRP A 59 27.03 -11.90 0.24
N GLU A 60 27.22 -10.96 1.18
CA GLU A 60 28.30 -9.95 1.15
C GLU A 60 29.66 -10.50 1.62
N ARG A 61 29.87 -11.80 1.48
CA ARG A 61 31.11 -12.45 1.87
C ARG A 61 32.12 -12.37 0.72
N PRO A 62 33.39 -11.99 0.98
CA PRO A 62 34.40 -11.88 -0.06
C PRO A 62 34.67 -13.22 -0.78
N GLU A 63 34.38 -14.35 -0.12
CA GLU A 63 34.45 -15.67 -0.74
C GLU A 63 33.38 -15.87 -1.82
N GLU A 64 32.20 -15.27 -1.65
CA GLU A 64 31.15 -15.29 -2.67
C GLU A 64 31.56 -14.39 -3.84
N ASP A 65 32.02 -13.16 -3.61
CA ASP A 65 32.50 -12.29 -4.70
C ASP A 65 33.55 -12.98 -5.59
N ALA A 66 34.50 -13.71 -5.00
CA ALA A 66 35.50 -14.48 -5.73
C ALA A 66 34.93 -15.70 -6.48
N ALA A 67 33.88 -16.33 -5.96
CA ALA A 67 33.17 -17.41 -6.65
C ALA A 67 32.40 -16.90 -7.87
N TRP A 68 31.86 -15.68 -7.79
CA TRP A 68 31.13 -15.03 -8.87
C TRP A 68 32.03 -14.47 -9.97
N GLU A 69 33.28 -14.10 -9.66
CA GLU A 69 34.28 -13.71 -10.66
C GLU A 69 34.62 -14.82 -11.68
N ASN A 70 34.32 -16.07 -11.36
CA ASN A 70 34.67 -17.24 -12.17
C ASN A 70 33.46 -17.95 -12.83
N LEU A 71 32.30 -17.28 -12.88
CA LEU A 71 31.06 -17.74 -13.56
C LEU A 71 30.85 -17.03 -14.90
#